data_AF-W2WQ94-F1
#
_entry.id   AF-W2WQ94-F1
#
_cell.length_a   1.000
_cell.length_b   1.000
_cell.length_c   1.000
_cell.angle_alpha   90.00
_cell.angle_beta   90.00
_cell.angle_gamma   90.00
#
_symmetry.space_group_name_H-M   'P 1'
#
loop_
_entity.id
_entity.type
_entity.pdbx_description
1 polymer ?
#
loop_
_entity_poly.entity_id
_entity_poly.type
_entity_poly.pdbx_seq_one_letter_code
_entity_poly.pdbx_strand_id
1 'polypeptide(L)'
;MVLWLDNPALEAPKILGASLSQQLLESRRILGFKMASEKEPYKKMTEIPPMGFVGTQEIRQNRINFARQDGQYQDLIMWEQLTDEARAALDTADFGESKIPFNDKSLDTTLGLAWPFT
;
A
#
# COMPACT_ATOMS: atom_id res chain seq x y z
N MET A 1 1.64 0.45 -1.77
CA MET A 1 1.83 -1.02 -1.68
C MET A 1 3.17 -1.27 -1.01
N VAL A 2 3.41 -2.48 -0.53
CA VAL A 2 4.74 -2.93 -0.07
C VAL A 2 5.10 -4.20 -0.85
N LEU A 3 6.28 -4.25 -1.44
CA LEU A 3 6.83 -5.41 -2.11
C LEU A 3 7.97 -5.98 -1.26
N TRP A 4 7.92 -7.28 -0.99
CA TRP A 4 8.90 -7.99 -0.18
C TRP A 4 9.81 -8.79 -1.11
N LEU A 5 11.09 -8.46 -1.12
CA LEU A 5 12.13 -9.13 -1.91
C LEU A 5 12.97 -10.04 -1.02
N ASP A 6 13.63 -11.03 -1.62
CA ASP A 6 14.63 -11.84 -0.94
C ASP A 6 15.90 -11.04 -0.61
N ASN A 7 16.50 -10.41 -1.62
CA ASN A 7 17.68 -9.58 -1.46
C ASN A 7 17.83 -8.63 -2.67
N PRO A 8 17.72 -7.30 -2.47
CA PRO A 8 17.83 -6.32 -3.55
C PRO A 8 19.24 -6.22 -4.14
N ALA A 9 20.28 -6.79 -3.52
CA ALA A 9 21.65 -6.79 -4.03
C ALA A 9 21.92 -7.86 -5.10
N LEU A 10 20.96 -8.75 -5.37
CA LEU A 10 21.08 -9.75 -6.43
C LEU A 10 20.83 -9.14 -7.81
N GLU A 11 21.43 -9.72 -8.85
CA GLU A 11 21.19 -9.31 -10.25
C GLU A 11 19.71 -9.49 -10.64
N ALA A 12 19.07 -10.54 -10.13
CA ALA A 12 17.65 -10.82 -10.32
C ALA A 12 16.98 -11.17 -8.98
N PRO A 13 16.59 -10.15 -8.17
CA PRO A 13 15.88 -10.37 -6.92
C PRO A 13 14.54 -11.07 -7.14
N LYS A 14 14.14 -11.93 -6.22
CA LYS A 14 12.84 -12.60 -6.24
C LYS A 14 11.84 -11.86 -5.39
N ILE A 15 10.64 -11.67 -5.91
CA ILE A 15 9.52 -11.16 -5.13
C ILE A 15 8.97 -12.32 -4.30
N LEU A 16 9.04 -12.18 -2.98
CA LEU A 16 8.55 -13.16 -2.00
C LEU A 16 7.10 -12.89 -1.58
N GLY A 17 6.63 -11.65 -1.71
CA GLY A 17 5.28 -11.28 -1.32
C GLY A 17 4.95 -9.83 -1.62
N ALA A 18 3.65 -9.51 -1.60
CA ALA A 18 3.13 -8.18 -1.84
C ALA A 18 1.96 -7.87 -0.91
N SER A 19 1.92 -6.62 -0.45
CA SER A 19 0.89 -6.11 0.45
C SER A 19 0.27 -4.83 -0.10
N LEU A 20 -1.04 -4.90 -0.35
CA LEU A 20 -1.82 -3.82 -0.98
C LEU A 20 -2.66 -3.10 0.08
N SER A 21 -2.48 -1.79 0.19
CA SER A 21 -3.24 -0.95 1.12
C SER A 21 -4.74 -1.02 0.82
N GLN A 22 -5.54 -1.12 1.88
CA GLN A 22 -6.99 -1.10 1.81
C GLN A 22 -7.55 0.04 2.66
N GLN A 23 -8.59 0.70 2.17
CA GLN A 23 -9.37 1.60 3.00
C GLN A 23 -9.99 0.82 4.17
N LEU A 24 -9.71 1.28 5.38
CA LEU A 24 -10.17 0.72 6.66
C LEU A 24 -11.65 1.03 6.92
N LEU A 25 -12.17 2.10 6.31
CA LEU A 25 -13.56 2.50 6.41
C LEU A 25 -14.42 1.73 5.41
N GLU A 26 -15.15 0.74 5.91
CA GLU A 26 -16.40 0.29 5.31
C GLU A 26 -17.48 0.36 6.38
N SER A 27 -18.43 1.29 6.26
CA SER A 27 -19.68 1.15 7.00
C SER A 27 -20.53 0.11 6.27
N ARG A 28 -20.38 -1.17 6.62
CA ARG A 28 -21.30 -2.20 6.10
C ARG A 28 -22.64 -2.03 6.82
N ARG A 29 -23.66 -1.58 6.09
CA ARG A 29 -25.03 -1.48 6.61
C ARG A 29 -25.70 -2.84 6.43
N ILE A 30 -25.78 -3.64 7.49
CA ILE A 30 -26.56 -4.89 7.51
C ILE A 30 -27.80 -4.62 8.35
N LEU A 31 -28.99 -4.76 7.74
CA LEU A 31 -30.28 -4.64 8.42
C LEU A 31 -30.44 -3.35 9.26
N GLY A 32 -29.94 -2.21 8.75
CA GLY A 32 -30.03 -0.92 9.43
C GLY A 32 -28.93 -0.64 10.48
N PHE A 33 -28.14 -1.64 10.88
CA PHE A 33 -27.02 -1.48 11.79
C PHE A 33 -25.72 -1.22 11.02
N LYS A 34 -24.95 -0.21 11.46
CA LYS A 34 -23.56 -0.04 11.05
C LYS A 34 -22.72 -1.02 11.88
N MET A 35 -22.27 -2.11 11.27
CA MET A 35 -21.22 -2.94 11.88
C MET A 35 -19.88 -2.37 11.41
N ALA A 36 -19.11 -1.79 12.34
CA ALA A 36 -17.69 -1.55 12.11
C ALA A 36 -16.96 -2.87 12.36
N SER A 37 -16.59 -3.59 11.30
CA SER A 37 -15.65 -4.70 11.43
C SER A 37 -14.23 -4.15 11.33
N GLU A 38 -13.35 -4.47 12.28
CA GLU A 38 -11.91 -4.26 12.11
C GLU A 38 -11.48 -4.99 10.83
N LYS A 39 -11.02 -4.22 9.86
CA LYS A 39 -10.54 -4.72 8.59
C LYS A 39 -9.04 -4.58 8.58
N GLU A 40 -8.35 -5.63 8.17
CA GLU A 40 -6.90 -5.60 8.00
C GLU A 40 -6.50 -4.43 7.07
N PRO A 41 -5.50 -3.60 7.45
CA PRO A 41 -5.07 -2.46 6.65
C PRO A 41 -4.45 -2.86 5.31
N TYR A 42 -3.99 -4.11 5.18
CA TYR A 42 -3.34 -4.62 3.98
C TYR A 42 -3.95 -5.94 3.52
N LYS A 43 -4.15 -6.06 2.21
CA LYS A 43 -4.28 -7.35 1.53
C LYS A 43 -2.89 -7.94 1.33
N LYS A 44 -2.60 -9.06 1.98
CA LYS A 44 -1.27 -9.70 1.99
C LYS A 44 -1.28 -10.94 1.11
N MET A 45 -0.25 -11.13 0.29
CA MET A 45 -0.06 -12.34 -0.54
C MET A 45 1.43 -12.71 -0.58
N THR A 46 1.73 -13.98 -0.33
CA THR A 46 3.07 -14.58 -0.50
C THR A 46 3.20 -15.30 -1.85
N GLU A 47 2.10 -15.88 -2.33
CA GLU A 47 2.00 -16.44 -3.68
C GLU A 47 1.50 -15.38 -4.65
N ILE A 48 2.42 -14.61 -5.23
CA ILE A 48 2.06 -13.60 -6.23
C ILE A 48 1.80 -14.32 -7.56
N PRO A 49 0.58 -14.28 -8.11
CA PRO A 49 0.33 -14.87 -9.41
C PRO A 49 1.26 -14.24 -10.47
N PRO A 50 1.68 -14.99 -11.52
CA PRO A 50 2.60 -14.49 -12.56
C PRO A 50 2.12 -13.23 -13.32
N MET A 51 0.91 -12.75 -13.03
CA MET A 51 0.32 -11.54 -13.58
C MET A 51 -0.15 -10.64 -12.44
N GLY A 52 0.30 -9.38 -12.44
CA GLY A 52 -0.48 -8.32 -11.81
C GLY A 52 0.30 -7.07 -11.47
N PHE A 53 0.12 -6.03 -12.28
CA PHE A 53 0.31 -4.66 -11.83
C PHE A 53 -1.01 -4.06 -11.35
N VAL A 54 -0.87 -3.09 -10.44
CA VAL A 54 -1.95 -2.39 -9.75
C VAL A 54 -2.61 -1.39 -10.69
N GLY A 55 -3.90 -1.57 -10.98
CA GLY A 55 -4.73 -0.56 -11.63
C GLY A 55 -5.77 -0.02 -10.66
N THR A 56 -5.94 1.30 -10.60
CA THR A 56 -7.15 1.91 -10.04
C THR A 56 -8.27 1.74 -11.06
N GLN A 57 -9.07 0.70 -10.94
CA GLN A 57 -10.35 0.67 -11.66
C GLN A 57 -11.22 1.81 -11.11
N GLU A 58 -12.03 2.47 -11.94
CA GLU A 58 -13.07 3.38 -11.46
C GLU A 58 -14.03 2.58 -10.57
N ILE A 59 -13.81 2.65 -9.25
CA ILE A 59 -14.66 2.03 -8.25
C ILE A 59 -15.10 3.16 -7.32
N ARG A 60 -16.34 3.07 -6.81
CA ARG A 60 -16.84 3.93 -5.72
C ARG A 60 -16.00 3.88 -4.42
N GLN A 61 -14.91 3.11 -4.39
CA GLN A 61 -13.98 2.88 -3.28
C GLN A 61 -12.53 3.03 -3.79
N ASN A 62 -11.74 3.95 -3.22
CA ASN A 62 -10.34 4.15 -3.57
C ASN A 62 -9.47 3.08 -2.88
N ARG A 63 -9.33 1.91 -3.52
CA ARG A 63 -8.48 0.81 -3.02
C ARG A 63 -7.60 0.22 -4.13
N ILE A 64 -6.43 -0.27 -3.72
CA ILE A 64 -5.51 -0.98 -4.61
C ILE A 64 -5.85 -2.48 -4.60
N ASN A 65 -5.87 -3.11 -5.77
CA ASN A 65 -6.08 -4.55 -5.90
C ASN A 65 -5.21 -5.14 -7.01
N PHE A 66 -4.98 -6.45 -6.94
CA PHE A 66 -4.33 -7.17 -8.03
C PHE A 66 -5.26 -7.19 -9.24
N ALA A 67 -4.72 -6.89 -10.42
CA ALA A 67 -5.43 -6.90 -11.68
C ALA A 67 -4.78 -7.90 -12.65
N ARG A 68 -5.54 -8.35 -13.64
CA ARG A 68 -5.03 -9.16 -14.78
C ARG A 68 -4.74 -8.30 -16.02
N GLN A 69 -4.92 -6.99 -15.90
CA GLN A 69 -4.74 -6.02 -16.98
C GLN A 69 -3.49 -5.21 -16.69
N ASP A 70 -2.77 -4.86 -17.74
CA ASP A 70 -1.60 -3.99 -17.62
C ASP A 70 -2.01 -2.58 -17.19
N GLY A 71 -1.23 -2.02 -16.27
CA GLY A 71 -1.37 -0.65 -15.83
C GLY A 71 -0.54 0.32 -16.69
N GLN A 72 -0.39 1.53 -16.17
CA GLN A 72 0.59 2.50 -16.66
C GLN A 72 1.70 2.64 -15.62
N TYR A 73 2.90 3.03 -16.06
CA TYR A 73 3.97 3.42 -15.16
C TYR A 73 3.86 4.91 -14.80
N GLN A 74 4.41 5.29 -13.65
CA GLN A 74 4.51 6.67 -13.19
C GLN A 74 5.99 6.99 -12.96
N ASP A 75 6.36 8.26 -13.07
CA ASP A 75 7.71 8.71 -12.72
C ASP A 75 7.98 8.45 -11.24
N LEU A 76 9.05 7.71 -10.97
CA LEU A 76 9.44 7.32 -9.62
C LEU A 76 10.40 8.35 -9.03
N ILE A 77 10.07 8.86 -7.84
CA ILE A 77 10.99 9.58 -6.96
C ILE A 77 11.03 8.88 -5.61
N MET A 78 12.22 8.50 -5.15
CA MET A 78 12.42 7.86 -3.85
C MET A 78 12.41 8.90 -2.72
N TRP A 79 12.08 8.48 -1.50
CA TRP A 79 12.10 9.37 -0.32
C TRP A 79 13.43 10.10 -0.16
N GLU A 80 14.55 9.39 -0.31
CA GLU A 80 15.90 9.96 -0.24
C GLU A 80 16.31 10.83 -1.44
N GLN A 81 15.51 10.84 -2.51
CA GLN A 81 15.72 11.72 -3.66
C GLN A 81 14.92 13.03 -3.56
N LEU A 82 13.99 13.13 -2.61
CA LEU A 82 13.24 14.36 -2.35
C LEU A 82 14.16 15.41 -1.73
N THR A 83 13.84 16.68 -1.97
CA THR A 83 14.49 17.78 -1.24
C THR A 83 14.08 17.75 0.23
N ASP A 84 14.89 18.35 1.09
CA ASP A 84 14.59 18.45 2.52
C ASP A 84 13.27 19.18 2.77
N GLU A 85 12.96 20.20 1.96
CA GLU A 85 11.70 20.94 2.03
C GLU A 85 10.50 20.06 1.66
N ALA A 86 10.64 19.20 0.64
CA ALA A 86 9.59 18.28 0.23
C ALA A 86 9.33 17.22 1.31
N ARG A 87 10.39 16.66 1.91
CA ARG A 87 10.26 15.73 3.05
C ARG A 87 9.60 16.41 4.24
N ALA A 88 10.04 17.61 4.61
CA ALA A 88 9.46 18.37 5.71
C ALA A 88 7.98 18.73 5.48
N ALA A 89 7.63 19.09 4.25
CA ALA A 89 6.24 19.38 3.87
C ALA A 89 5.36 18.13 3.99
N LEU A 90 5.84 16.98 3.47
CA LEU A 90 5.13 15.71 3.62
C LEU A 90 4.99 15.34 5.11
N ASP A 91 5.98 15.59 5.94
CA ASP A 91 5.94 15.27 7.36
C ASP A 91 5.00 16.12 8.22
N THR A 92 4.63 17.30 7.74
CA THR A 92 3.91 18.31 8.53
C THR A 92 2.56 18.72 7.93
N ALA A 93 2.34 18.48 6.65
CA ALA A 93 1.08 18.81 5.99
C ALA A 93 -0.09 18.00 6.55
N ASP A 94 -1.26 18.64 6.59
CA ASP A 94 -2.50 18.00 6.98
C ASP A 94 -3.15 17.33 5.76
N PHE A 95 -3.17 15.99 5.77
CA PHE A 95 -3.82 15.16 4.77
C PHE A 95 -5.22 14.66 5.21
N GLY A 96 -5.79 15.28 6.25
CA GLY A 96 -7.05 14.89 6.86
C GLY A 96 -6.98 13.48 7.42
N GLU A 97 -7.89 12.61 6.98
CA GLU A 97 -7.90 11.19 7.40
C GLU A 97 -6.81 10.34 6.74
N SER A 98 -6.14 10.86 5.71
CA SER A 98 -5.11 10.13 4.99
C SER A 98 -3.76 10.21 5.72
N LYS A 99 -3.01 9.11 5.68
CA LYS A 99 -1.68 9.02 6.29
C LYS A 99 -0.63 8.78 5.22
N ILE A 100 0.50 9.46 5.32
CA ILE A 100 1.67 9.15 4.52
C ILE A 100 2.28 7.85 5.04
N PRO A 101 2.49 6.83 4.18
CA PRO A 101 2.92 5.50 4.63
C PRO A 101 4.42 5.22 4.45
N PHE A 102 5.22 6.21 4.03
CA PHE A 102 6.61 6.00 3.64
C PHE A 102 7.59 7.03 4.23
N ASN A 103 7.12 7.89 5.13
CA ASN A 103 8.01 8.80 5.84
C ASN A 103 8.63 8.13 7.08
N ASP A 104 9.66 8.76 7.63
CA ASP A 104 10.45 8.21 8.74
C ASP A 104 9.57 7.82 9.96
N LYS A 105 8.52 8.60 10.23
CA LYS A 105 7.61 8.37 11.37
C LYS A 105 6.63 7.21 11.17
N SER A 106 6.30 6.85 9.93
CA SER A 106 5.28 5.85 9.60
C SER A 106 5.85 4.54 9.07
N LEU A 107 7.07 4.56 8.51
CA LEU A 107 7.63 3.46 7.74
C LEU A 107 7.61 2.14 8.50
N ASP A 108 8.15 2.09 9.73
CA ASP A 108 8.21 0.85 10.52
C ASP A 108 6.82 0.29 10.84
N THR A 109 5.87 1.16 11.18
CA THR A 109 4.49 0.75 11.44
C THR A 109 3.83 0.22 10.17
N THR A 110 4.05 0.89 9.03
CA THR A 110 3.56 0.44 7.73
C THR A 110 4.15 -0.93 7.36
N LEU A 111 5.46 -1.13 7.53
CA LEU A 111 6.12 -2.40 7.23
C LEU A 111 5.61 -3.53 8.13
N GLY A 112 5.46 -3.28 9.44
CA GLY A 112 4.90 -4.25 10.39
C GLY A 112 3.47 -4.66 10.04
N LEU A 113 2.60 -3.70 9.74
CA LEU A 113 1.22 -3.98 9.31
C LEU A 113 1.15 -4.70 7.96
N ALA A 114 2.12 -4.44 7.07
CA ALA A 114 2.19 -5.02 5.73
C ALA A 114 2.92 -6.36 5.67
N TRP A 115 3.50 -6.87 6.76
CA TRP A 115 4.24 -8.14 6.76
C TRP A 115 3.32 -9.34 6.43
N PRO A 116 3.62 -10.14 5.38
CA PRO A 116 2.71 -11.19 4.89
C PRO A 116 3.09 -12.61 5.36
N PHE A 117 4.19 -12.79 6.08
CA PHE A 117 4.73 -14.11 6.45
C PHE A 117 4.43 -14.49 7.91
N THR A 118 3.16 -14.41 8.29
CA THR A 118 2.66 -14.80 9.63
C THR A 118 1.87 -16.08 9.57
#